data_AF-H0ABC9-F1
#
_entry.id   AF-H0ABC9-F1
#
_cell.length_a   1.000
_cell.length_b   1.000
_cell.length_c   1.000
_cell.angle_alpha   90.00
_cell.angle_beta   90.00
_cell.angle_gamma   90.00
#
_symmetry.space_group_name_H-M   'P 1'
#
loop_
_entity.id
_entity.type
_entity.pdbx_description
1 polymer ?
#
loop_
_entity_poly.entity_id
_entity_poly.type
_entity_poly.pdbx_seq_one_letter_code
_entity_poly.pdbx_strand_id
1 'polypeptide(L)'
;MLFYGQRKIHDWTDRLVGPALLVILIVVLLEVFMPDLAHKYHTAILIADYSAISVFIVDLSFKFNRASTWEGFLKHYWLEIIAIMPGFIVFRILETFFVITRSAELSQDAIHLATRSERLAAVFSSGELIEPEEIEFSDLNDRVIAIDAMNTLYQFLSIIRQRDGTPLKDSDGDITSHLSGLFYRNINLLEKDIRPVYVFDGAIPDLKQKETTERRKKREEAKKEWEKLKEEGKISEAYSKATQSSKLTGDMIEESKSFGCVYISTTER
;
A
#
# COMPACT_ATOMS: atom_id res chain seq x y z
N MET A 1 7.91 -10.51 58.74
CA MET A 1 8.99 -9.78 58.03
C MET A 1 8.69 -9.54 56.54
N LEU A 2 7.96 -10.44 55.85
CA LEU A 2 7.64 -10.30 54.41
C LEU A 2 6.69 -9.12 54.06
N PHE A 3 5.81 -8.70 54.97
CA PHE A 3 4.84 -7.61 54.72
C PHE A 3 5.41 -6.18 54.81
N TYR A 4 6.60 -5.97 55.38
CA TYR A 4 7.20 -4.63 55.54
C TYR A 4 8.07 -4.23 54.33
N GLY A 5 8.75 -5.21 53.72
CA GLY A 5 9.54 -5.00 52.50
C GLY A 5 8.67 -4.68 51.28
N GLN A 6 7.53 -5.36 51.13
CA GLN A 6 6.64 -5.15 49.99
C GLN A 6 5.99 -3.76 49.96
N ARG A 7 5.73 -3.14 51.13
CA ARG A 7 5.15 -1.80 51.22
C ARG A 7 6.12 -0.70 50.76
N LYS A 8 7.40 -0.80 51.17
CA LYS A 8 8.44 0.16 50.73
C LYS A 8 8.74 0.07 49.23
N ILE A 9 8.70 -1.14 48.67
CA ILE A 9 8.94 -1.37 47.23
C ILE A 9 7.79 -0.77 46.42
N HIS A 10 6.55 -0.94 46.88
CA HIS A 10 5.35 -0.36 46.27
C HIS A 10 5.39 1.17 46.23
N ASP A 11 5.72 1.83 47.35
CA ASP A 11 5.81 3.29 47.40
C ASP A 11 6.93 3.84 46.48
N TRP A 12 7.94 3.03 46.20
CA TRP A 12 9.01 3.35 45.25
C TRP A 12 8.57 3.16 43.80
N THR A 13 7.88 2.06 43.48
CA THR A 13 7.40 1.79 42.12
C THR A 13 6.39 2.84 41.69
N ASP A 14 5.42 3.19 42.54
CA ASP A 14 4.40 4.21 42.24
C ASP A 14 5.02 5.58 41.91
N ARG A 15 6.13 5.95 42.56
CA ARG A 15 6.84 7.21 42.30
C ARG A 15 7.61 7.21 40.99
N LEU A 16 7.96 6.03 40.46
CA LEU A 16 8.71 5.88 39.22
C LEU A 16 7.82 5.78 37.98
N VAL A 17 6.54 5.44 38.15
CA VAL A 17 5.54 5.39 37.06
C VAL A 17 5.41 6.74 36.34
N GLY A 18 5.29 7.84 37.08
CA GLY A 18 5.15 9.19 36.51
C GLY A 18 6.34 9.62 35.63
N PRO A 19 7.59 9.57 36.14
CA PRO A 19 8.78 9.82 35.33
C PRO A 19 8.91 8.88 34.13
N ALA A 20 8.54 7.60 34.27
CA ALA A 20 8.59 6.64 33.17
C ALA A 20 7.60 7.00 32.04
N LEU A 21 6.38 7.46 32.37
CA LEU A 21 5.43 8.00 31.38
C LEU A 21 6.02 9.20 30.62
N LEU A 22 6.70 10.09 31.35
CA LEU A 22 7.31 11.28 30.76
C LEU A 22 8.46 10.92 29.82
N VAL A 23 9.28 9.92 30.18
CA VAL A 23 10.33 9.39 29.30
C VAL A 23 9.74 8.80 28.02
N ILE A 24 8.70 7.96 28.13
CA ILE A 24 8.01 7.39 26.96
C ILE A 24 7.42 8.50 26.10
N LEU A 25 6.78 9.51 26.70
CA LEU A 25 6.22 10.64 25.95
C LEU A 25 7.31 11.43 25.22
N ILE A 26 8.45 11.68 25.85
CA ILE A 26 9.58 12.37 25.21
C ILE A 26 10.14 11.53 24.06
N VAL A 27 10.29 10.21 24.24
CA VAL A 27 10.74 9.31 23.18
C VAL A 27 9.78 9.37 21.99
N VAL A 28 8.48 9.22 22.23
CA VAL A 28 7.45 9.29 21.18
C VAL A 28 7.48 10.65 20.47
N LEU A 29 7.63 11.75 21.21
CA LEU A 29 7.73 13.08 20.60
C LEU A 29 9.02 13.24 19.78
N LEU A 30 10.15 12.68 20.23
CA LEU A 30 11.40 12.70 19.47
C LEU A 30 11.31 11.89 18.19
N GLU A 31 10.68 10.70 18.23
CA GLU A 31 10.46 9.88 17.04
C GLU A 31 9.53 10.56 16.03
N VAL A 32 8.47 11.21 16.50
CA VAL A 32 7.48 11.86 15.62
C VAL A 32 8.00 13.17 15.02
N PHE A 33 8.66 14.02 15.81
CA PHE A 33 9.05 15.36 15.37
C PHE A 33 10.49 15.45 14.85
N MET A 34 11.38 14.52 15.21
CA MET A 34 12.81 14.53 14.83
C MET A 34 13.32 13.13 14.43
N PRO A 35 12.80 12.55 13.34
CA PRO A 35 13.10 11.16 12.94
C PRO A 35 14.58 10.92 12.63
N ASP A 36 15.29 11.90 12.05
CA ASP A 36 16.72 11.76 11.72
C ASP A 36 17.61 11.59 12.97
N LEU A 37 17.26 12.30 14.05
CA LEU A 37 17.97 12.21 15.33
C LEU A 37 17.60 10.90 16.04
N ALA A 38 16.35 10.46 15.92
CA ALA A 38 15.88 9.20 16.47
C ALA A 38 16.57 7.99 15.81
N HIS A 39 16.77 8.00 14.49
CA HIS A 39 17.53 6.96 13.79
C HIS A 39 18.98 6.88 14.27
N LYS A 40 19.64 8.02 14.51
CA LYS A 40 21.02 8.07 15.01
C LYS A 40 21.17 7.47 16.41
N TYR A 41 20.17 7.64 17.26
CA TYR A 41 20.18 7.17 18.64
C TYR A 41 19.24 5.98 18.87
N HIS A 42 18.87 5.25 17.81
CA HIS A 42 17.86 4.19 17.83
C HIS A 42 18.09 3.16 18.96
N THR A 43 19.33 2.73 19.16
CA THR A 43 19.68 1.77 20.23
C THR A 43 19.46 2.36 21.63
N ALA A 44 19.78 3.63 21.85
CA ALA A 44 19.61 4.28 23.15
C ALA A 44 18.12 4.52 23.46
N ILE A 45 17.34 4.88 22.44
CA ILE A 45 15.89 5.04 22.53
C ILE A 45 15.23 3.72 22.89
N LEU A 46 15.60 2.64 22.19
CA LEU A 46 15.10 1.30 22.46
C LEU A 46 15.42 0.87 23.90
N ILE A 47 16.64 1.09 24.39
CA ILE A 47 17.00 0.79 25.78
C ILE A 47 16.16 1.63 26.77
N ALA A 48 15.93 2.90 26.48
CA ALA A 48 15.12 3.77 27.32
C ALA A 48 13.66 3.27 27.39
N ASP A 49 13.06 2.92 26.26
CA ASP A 49 11.71 2.37 26.19
C ASP A 49 11.57 1.05 26.94
N TYR A 50 12.48 0.11 26.71
CA TYR A 50 12.47 -1.17 27.43
C TYR A 50 12.65 -0.97 28.95
N SER A 51 13.49 -0.01 29.35
CA SER A 51 13.67 0.32 30.77
C SER A 51 12.41 0.92 31.38
N ALA A 52 11.73 1.83 30.68
CA ALA A 52 10.49 2.42 31.13
C ALA A 52 9.38 1.37 31.23
N ILE A 53 9.18 0.54 30.20
CA ILE A 53 8.21 -0.55 30.17
C ILE A 53 8.45 -1.54 31.33
N SER A 54 9.71 -1.84 31.67
CA SER A 54 10.01 -2.73 32.79
C SER A 54 9.47 -2.23 34.13
N VAL A 55 9.49 -0.91 34.35
CA VAL A 55 8.92 -0.28 35.56
C VAL A 55 7.41 -0.47 35.60
N PHE A 56 6.72 -0.30 34.47
CA PHE A 56 5.28 -0.53 34.39
C PHE A 56 4.90 -2.00 34.56
N ILE A 57 5.68 -2.95 34.04
CA ILE A 57 5.42 -4.38 34.22
C ILE A 57 5.49 -4.75 35.71
N VAL A 58 6.50 -4.22 36.42
CA VAL A 58 6.66 -4.46 37.86
C VAL A 58 5.49 -3.85 38.63
N ASP A 59 5.12 -2.61 38.35
CA ASP A 59 3.98 -1.92 38.97
C ASP A 59 2.66 -2.68 38.72
N LEU A 60 2.40 -3.05 37.47
CA LEU A 60 1.21 -3.78 37.05
C LEU A 60 1.15 -5.16 37.72
N SER A 61 2.29 -5.84 37.89
CA SER A 61 2.36 -7.12 38.60
C SER A 61 1.95 -6.99 40.07
N PHE A 62 2.33 -5.89 40.74
CA PHE A 62 1.88 -5.61 42.11
C PHE A 62 0.39 -5.29 42.18
N LYS A 63 -0.13 -4.49 41.25
CA LYS A 63 -1.56 -4.15 41.15
C LYS A 63 -2.41 -5.39 40.84
N PHE A 64 -1.90 -6.28 39.98
CA PHE A 64 -2.54 -7.55 39.65
C PHE A 64 -2.65 -8.48 40.86
N ASN A 65 -1.57 -8.61 41.64
CA ASN A 65 -1.56 -9.46 42.83
C ASN A 65 -2.52 -8.95 43.94
N ARG A 66 -2.91 -7.67 43.90
CA ARG A 66 -3.89 -7.07 44.81
C ARG A 66 -5.33 -7.17 44.30
N ALA A 67 -5.52 -7.24 42.99
CA ALA A 67 -6.82 -7.45 42.38
C ALA A 67 -7.17 -8.94 42.41
N SER A 68 -8.05 -9.33 43.34
CA SER A 68 -8.42 -10.74 43.54
C SER A 68 -9.14 -11.37 42.33
N THR A 69 -9.54 -10.59 41.33
CA THR A 69 -10.23 -11.06 40.13
C THR A 69 -9.72 -10.36 38.87
N TRP A 70 -9.48 -11.14 37.82
CA TRP A 70 -9.01 -10.69 36.51
C TRP A 70 -9.92 -9.62 35.87
N GLU A 71 -11.24 -9.75 36.04
CA GLU A 71 -12.21 -8.78 35.50
C GLU A 71 -12.20 -7.44 36.24
N GLY A 72 -11.99 -7.46 37.56
CA GLY A 72 -11.89 -6.24 38.37
C GLY A 72 -10.61 -5.47 38.06
N PHE A 73 -9.53 -6.19 37.79
CA PHE A 73 -8.24 -5.63 37.40
C PHE A 73 -8.30 -4.88 36.07
N LEU A 74 -8.80 -5.53 35.02
CA LEU A 74 -8.91 -4.90 33.69
C LEU A 74 -9.78 -3.65 33.73
N LYS A 75 -10.92 -3.67 34.44
CA LYS A 75 -11.83 -2.51 34.47
C LYS A 75 -11.21 -1.27 35.15
N HIS A 76 -10.34 -1.45 36.14
CA HIS A 76 -9.76 -0.32 36.88
C HIS A 76 -8.41 0.14 36.32
N TYR A 77 -7.62 -0.75 35.70
CA TYR A 77 -6.26 -0.46 35.24
C TYR A 77 -6.07 -0.53 33.72
N TRP A 78 -7.15 -0.55 32.93
CA TRP A 78 -7.10 -0.66 31.46
C TRP A 78 -6.19 0.39 30.78
N LEU A 79 -6.15 1.62 31.29
CA LEU A 79 -5.29 2.69 30.74
C LEU A 79 -3.79 2.40 30.94
N GLU A 80 -3.42 1.84 32.08
CA GLU A 80 -2.03 1.46 32.38
C GLU A 80 -1.60 0.25 31.56
N ILE A 81 -2.53 -0.68 31.31
CA ILE A 81 -2.31 -1.84 30.44
C ILE A 81 -2.13 -1.39 28.98
N ILE A 82 -2.92 -0.43 28.51
CA ILE A 82 -2.74 0.18 27.18
C ILE A 82 -1.42 0.94 27.08
N ALA A 83 -0.95 1.57 28.16
CA ALA A 83 0.35 2.23 28.18
C ALA A 83 1.54 1.25 28.12
N ILE A 84 1.36 0.00 28.57
CA ILE A 84 2.35 -1.08 28.47
C ILE A 84 2.33 -1.76 27.10
N MET A 85 1.17 -1.76 26.43
CA MET A 85 1.10 -2.13 25.03
C MET A 85 1.97 -1.13 24.28
N PRO A 86 3.15 -1.53 23.77
CA PRO A 86 4.02 -0.59 23.09
C PRO A 86 3.17 0.12 22.03
N GLY A 87 3.28 1.43 21.92
CA GLY A 87 2.73 2.15 20.76
C GLY A 87 3.10 1.41 19.47
N PHE A 88 4.28 0.79 19.46
CA PHE A 88 4.76 -0.14 18.45
C PHE A 88 3.87 -1.37 18.16
N ILE A 89 3.20 -2.04 19.11
CA ILE A 89 2.35 -3.21 18.80
C ILE A 89 1.02 -2.75 18.19
N VAL A 90 0.41 -1.70 18.73
CA VAL A 90 -0.85 -1.16 18.16
C VAL A 90 -0.56 -0.53 16.80
N PHE A 91 0.52 0.23 16.68
CA PHE A 91 0.97 0.83 15.43
C PHE A 91 1.41 -0.24 14.42
N ARG A 92 2.16 -1.28 14.82
CA ARG A 92 2.58 -2.38 13.93
C ARG A 92 1.44 -3.32 13.58
N ILE A 93 0.45 -3.55 14.44
CA ILE A 93 -0.76 -4.30 14.08
C ILE A 93 -1.61 -3.48 13.10
N LEU A 94 -1.72 -2.16 13.31
CA LEU A 94 -2.43 -1.28 12.36
C LEU A 94 -1.67 -1.17 11.03
N GLU A 95 -0.35 -0.98 11.03
CA GLU A 95 0.48 -1.00 9.83
C GLU A 95 0.41 -2.37 9.15
N THR A 96 0.57 -3.47 9.88
CA THR A 96 0.52 -4.82 9.30
C THR A 96 -0.87 -5.13 8.77
N PHE A 97 -1.94 -4.71 9.45
CA PHE A 97 -3.31 -4.89 8.97
C PHE A 97 -3.60 -4.03 7.74
N PHE A 98 -3.13 -2.78 7.70
CA PHE A 98 -3.24 -1.87 6.56
C PHE A 98 -2.37 -2.32 5.37
N VAL A 99 -1.17 -2.84 5.63
CA VAL A 99 -0.26 -3.45 4.65
C VAL A 99 -0.84 -4.76 4.12
N ILE A 100 -1.50 -5.58 4.94
CA ILE A 100 -2.16 -6.83 4.50
C ILE A 100 -3.42 -6.54 3.68
N THR A 101 -4.22 -5.54 4.05
CA THR A 101 -5.38 -5.15 3.22
C THR A 101 -4.94 -4.57 1.89
N ARG A 102 -3.89 -3.75 1.89
CA ARG A 102 -3.26 -3.21 0.68
C ARG A 102 -2.49 -4.27 -0.12
N SER A 103 -1.93 -5.29 0.52
CA SER A 103 -1.23 -6.40 -0.14
C SER A 103 -2.19 -7.49 -0.64
N ALA A 104 -3.37 -7.64 -0.06
CA ALA A 104 -4.41 -8.55 -0.55
C ALA A 104 -5.04 -8.04 -1.86
N GLU A 105 -5.17 -6.72 -2.02
CA GLU A 105 -5.48 -6.08 -3.31
C GLU A 105 -4.34 -6.30 -4.32
N LEU A 106 -3.09 -6.07 -3.92
CA LEU A 106 -1.91 -6.40 -4.74
C LEU A 106 -1.81 -7.89 -5.05
N SER A 107 -2.32 -8.80 -4.22
CA SER A 107 -2.27 -10.25 -4.46
C SER A 107 -3.29 -10.67 -5.51
N GLN A 108 -4.49 -10.08 -5.55
CA GLN A 108 -5.43 -10.32 -6.65
C GLN A 108 -4.92 -9.72 -7.97
N ASP A 109 -4.28 -8.56 -7.92
CA ASP A 109 -3.66 -7.92 -9.07
C ASP A 109 -2.38 -8.64 -9.53
N ALA A 110 -1.59 -9.17 -8.59
CA ALA A 110 -0.38 -9.95 -8.85
C ALA A 110 -0.73 -11.36 -9.35
N ILE A 111 -1.80 -11.99 -8.86
CA ILE A 111 -2.32 -13.25 -9.41
C ILE A 111 -2.83 -13.01 -10.84
N HIS A 112 -3.52 -11.89 -11.08
CA HIS A 112 -3.97 -11.52 -12.43
C HIS A 112 -2.79 -11.14 -13.35
N LEU A 113 -1.75 -10.48 -12.83
CA LEU A 113 -0.50 -10.17 -13.53
C LEU A 113 0.35 -11.41 -13.78
N ALA A 114 0.38 -12.39 -12.86
CA ALA A 114 1.06 -13.67 -13.00
C ALA A 114 0.35 -14.54 -14.04
N THR A 115 -0.99 -14.61 -13.99
CA THR A 115 -1.79 -15.25 -15.05
C THR A 115 -1.57 -14.56 -16.40
N ARG A 116 -1.37 -13.23 -16.40
CA ARG A 116 -1.10 -12.47 -17.61
C ARG A 116 0.36 -12.59 -18.06
N SER A 117 1.33 -12.76 -17.18
CA SER A 117 2.75 -12.99 -17.50
C SER A 117 2.95 -14.40 -18.04
N GLU A 118 2.26 -15.41 -17.50
CA GLU A 118 2.18 -16.75 -18.09
C GLU A 118 1.57 -16.69 -19.49
N ARG A 119 0.47 -15.94 -19.68
CA ARG A 119 -0.12 -15.75 -21.01
C ARG A 119 0.76 -14.91 -21.93
N LEU A 120 1.48 -13.92 -21.43
CA LEU A 120 2.44 -13.12 -22.21
C LEU A 120 3.59 -14.01 -22.64
N ALA A 121 4.18 -14.78 -21.72
CA ALA A 121 5.22 -15.76 -21.98
C ALA A 121 4.74 -16.82 -22.98
N ALA A 122 3.48 -17.27 -22.90
CA ALA A 122 2.89 -18.17 -23.89
C ALA A 122 2.68 -17.51 -25.26
N VAL A 123 2.29 -16.23 -25.31
CA VAL A 123 2.13 -15.47 -26.57
C VAL A 123 3.49 -15.15 -27.20
N PHE A 124 4.50 -14.79 -26.40
CA PHE A 124 5.88 -14.62 -26.85
C PHE A 124 6.49 -15.97 -27.27
N SER A 125 6.20 -17.06 -26.56
CA SER A 125 6.59 -18.42 -26.94
C SER A 125 5.93 -18.89 -28.24
N SER A 126 4.70 -18.44 -28.53
CA SER A 126 4.05 -18.71 -29.82
C SER A 126 4.70 -17.98 -31.00
N GLY A 127 5.58 -17.00 -30.73
CA GLY A 127 6.53 -16.43 -31.68
C GLY A 127 7.94 -16.92 -31.35
N GLU A 128 8.27 -18.11 -31.82
CA GLU A 128 9.42 -19.02 -31.62
C GLU A 128 10.87 -18.44 -31.58
N LEU A 129 11.10 -17.15 -31.30
CA LEU A 129 12.40 -16.48 -31.50
C LEU A 129 12.94 -15.73 -30.27
N ILE A 130 12.22 -15.67 -29.15
CA ILE A 130 12.66 -14.92 -27.96
C ILE A 130 12.50 -15.77 -26.70
N GLU A 131 13.62 -16.10 -26.06
CA GLU A 131 13.64 -16.73 -24.74
C GLU A 131 13.62 -15.63 -23.66
N PRO A 132 12.56 -15.55 -22.84
CA PRO A 132 12.53 -14.59 -21.74
C PRO A 132 13.47 -15.03 -20.62
N GLU A 133 14.23 -14.09 -20.06
CA GLU A 133 15.04 -14.30 -18.86
C GLU A 133 14.26 -13.83 -17.63
N GLU A 134 14.16 -14.69 -16.61
CA GLU A 134 13.60 -14.29 -15.32
C GLU A 134 14.61 -13.41 -14.57
N ILE A 135 14.17 -12.23 -14.17
CA ILE A 135 14.98 -11.28 -13.40
C ILE A 135 14.24 -10.87 -12.13
N GLU A 136 15.01 -10.52 -11.10
CA GLU A 136 14.48 -9.93 -9.87
C GLU A 136 14.48 -8.40 -9.96
N PHE A 137 13.75 -7.74 -9.07
CA PHE A 137 13.77 -6.28 -9.00
C PHE A 137 15.16 -5.74 -8.60
N SER A 138 15.92 -6.50 -7.83
CA SER A 138 17.30 -6.20 -7.41
C SER A 138 18.24 -6.03 -8.61
N ASP A 139 17.99 -6.74 -9.72
CA ASP A 139 18.77 -6.64 -10.95
C ASP A 139 18.57 -5.29 -11.67
N LEU A 140 17.52 -4.56 -11.30
CA LEU A 140 17.15 -3.27 -11.87
C LEU A 140 17.52 -2.07 -10.99
N ASN A 141 18.12 -2.30 -9.81
CA ASN A 141 18.53 -1.23 -8.90
C ASN A 141 19.43 -0.21 -9.60
N ASP A 142 19.22 1.07 -9.28
CA ASP A 142 19.90 2.24 -9.88
C ASP A 142 19.68 2.44 -11.39
N ARG A 143 18.86 1.61 -12.05
CA ARG A 143 18.61 1.72 -13.50
C ARG A 143 17.52 2.74 -13.82
N VAL A 144 17.67 3.36 -14.98
CA VAL A 144 16.60 4.17 -15.60
C VAL A 144 15.83 3.27 -16.54
N ILE A 145 14.51 3.18 -16.35
CA ILE A 145 13.64 2.32 -17.15
C ILE A 145 12.65 3.17 -17.91
N ALA A 146 12.64 3.03 -19.24
CA ALA A 146 11.63 3.62 -20.10
C ALA A 146 10.36 2.75 -20.07
N ILE A 147 9.24 3.35 -19.69
CA ILE A 147 7.94 2.68 -19.54
C ILE A 147 6.98 3.25 -20.57
N ASP A 148 6.33 2.40 -21.36
CA ASP A 148 5.22 2.81 -22.23
C ASP A 148 4.07 3.34 -21.38
N ALA A 149 3.80 4.64 -21.47
CA ALA A 149 2.79 5.31 -20.68
C ALA A 149 1.39 4.87 -21.08
N MET A 150 1.08 4.82 -22.38
CA MET A 150 -0.26 4.49 -22.85
C MET A 150 -0.67 3.09 -22.38
N ASN A 151 0.19 2.10 -22.61
CA ASN A 151 -0.07 0.74 -22.17
C ASN A 151 -0.20 0.64 -20.64
N THR A 152 0.63 1.36 -19.89
CA THR A 152 0.60 1.36 -18.42
C THR A 152 -0.67 1.98 -17.88
N LEU A 153 -1.13 3.12 -18.42
CA LEU A 153 -2.39 3.74 -18.02
C LEU A 153 -3.58 2.83 -18.31
N TYR A 154 -3.62 2.18 -19.48
CA TYR A 154 -4.65 1.17 -19.77
C TYR A 154 -4.64 0.02 -18.78
N GLN A 155 -3.46 -0.45 -18.35
CA GLN A 155 -3.36 -1.49 -17.32
C GLN A 155 -3.97 -1.01 -16.00
N PHE A 156 -3.66 0.21 -15.56
CA PHE A 156 -4.25 0.77 -14.34
C PHE A 156 -5.77 0.85 -14.39
N LEU A 157 -6.34 1.31 -15.51
CA LEU A 157 -7.81 1.34 -15.68
C LEU A 157 -8.45 -0.05 -15.68
N SER A 158 -7.69 -1.06 -16.11
CA SER A 158 -8.17 -2.44 -16.19
C SER A 158 -8.09 -3.17 -14.86
N ILE A 159 -7.08 -2.84 -14.04
CA ILE A 159 -6.74 -3.53 -12.79
C ILE A 159 -7.36 -2.80 -11.59
N ILE A 160 -7.17 -1.49 -11.49
CA ILE A 160 -7.59 -0.68 -10.35
C ILE A 160 -9.08 -0.35 -10.48
N ARG A 161 -9.91 -1.23 -9.94
CA ARG A 161 -11.36 -1.17 -10.00
C ARG A 161 -11.97 -1.47 -8.64
N GLN A 162 -13.16 -0.95 -8.42
CA GLN A 162 -13.98 -1.31 -7.29
C GLN A 162 -14.50 -2.74 -7.43
N ARG A 163 -15.02 -3.31 -6.33
CA ARG A 163 -15.54 -4.69 -6.29
C ARG A 163 -16.69 -4.95 -7.26
N ASP A 164 -17.42 -3.91 -7.65
CA ASP A 164 -18.50 -4.00 -8.64
C ASP A 164 -18.01 -3.93 -10.09
N GLY A 165 -16.68 -3.85 -10.27
CA GLY A 165 -16.02 -3.75 -11.56
C GLY A 165 -15.99 -2.33 -12.12
N THR A 166 -16.52 -1.32 -11.43
CA THR A 166 -16.40 0.07 -11.89
C THR A 166 -14.97 0.60 -11.65
N PRO A 167 -14.43 1.47 -12.52
CA PRO A 167 -13.17 2.14 -12.25
C PRO A 167 -13.22 2.94 -10.94
N LEU A 168 -12.06 3.15 -10.33
CA LEU A 168 -11.94 4.05 -9.19
C LEU A 168 -12.30 5.47 -9.63
N LYS A 169 -13.08 6.16 -8.79
CA LYS A 169 -13.58 7.52 -9.06
C LYS A 169 -13.46 8.40 -7.83
N ASP A 170 -13.42 9.71 -8.05
CA ASP A 170 -13.53 10.72 -6.99
C ASP A 170 -14.99 11.03 -6.61
N SER A 171 -15.19 12.08 -5.81
CA SER A 171 -16.49 12.56 -5.36
C SER A 171 -17.36 13.14 -6.47
N ASP A 172 -16.74 13.66 -7.53
CA ASP A 172 -17.41 14.27 -8.68
C ASP A 172 -17.75 13.23 -9.76
N GLY A 173 -17.20 12.01 -9.62
CA GLY A 173 -17.45 10.86 -10.46
C GLY A 173 -16.42 10.68 -11.58
N ASP A 174 -15.35 11.48 -11.57
CA ASP A 174 -14.25 11.40 -12.51
C ASP A 174 -13.36 10.21 -12.19
N ILE A 175 -12.90 9.52 -13.22
CA ILE A 175 -12.09 8.30 -13.07
C ILE A 175 -10.71 8.70 -12.58
N THR A 176 -10.21 8.09 -11.50
CA THR A 176 -8.91 8.40 -10.90
C THR A 176 -7.95 7.19 -10.85
N SER A 177 -8.39 6.03 -11.36
CA SER A 177 -7.59 4.81 -11.45
C SER A 177 -6.20 5.02 -12.05
N HIS A 178 -6.07 5.89 -13.07
CA HIS A 178 -4.79 6.19 -13.72
C HIS A 178 -3.81 6.90 -12.79
N LEU A 179 -4.28 7.89 -12.02
CA LEU A 179 -3.47 8.66 -11.08
C LEU A 179 -3.03 7.81 -9.89
N SER A 180 -3.96 7.05 -9.30
CA SER A 180 -3.61 6.13 -8.21
C SER A 180 -2.59 5.08 -8.65
N GLY A 181 -2.76 4.54 -9.87
CA GLY A 181 -1.80 3.60 -10.45
C GLY A 181 -0.41 4.20 -10.63
N LEU A 182 -0.31 5.39 -11.21
CA LEU A 182 0.96 6.10 -11.37
C LEU A 182 1.62 6.38 -10.02
N PHE A 183 0.86 6.90 -9.06
CA PHE A 183 1.35 7.23 -7.72
C PHE A 183 1.99 6.03 -7.04
N TYR A 184 1.25 4.94 -6.89
CA TYR A 184 1.73 3.77 -6.17
C TYR A 184 2.81 3.01 -6.94
N ARG A 185 2.74 2.95 -8.28
CA ARG A 185 3.80 2.32 -9.08
C ARG A 185 5.11 3.10 -8.96
N ASN A 186 5.06 4.43 -9.02
CA ASN A 186 6.26 5.24 -8.93
C ASN A 186 6.92 5.11 -7.56
N ILE A 187 6.15 5.17 -6.47
CA ILE A 187 6.67 4.94 -5.12
C ILE A 187 7.37 3.58 -5.04
N ASN A 188 6.70 2.51 -5.50
CA ASN A 188 7.23 1.15 -5.42
C ASN A 188 8.50 0.93 -6.26
N LEU A 189 8.68 1.67 -7.35
CA LEU A 189 9.90 1.64 -8.18
C LEU A 189 11.02 2.47 -7.54
N LEU A 190 10.70 3.68 -7.09
CA LEU A 190 11.65 4.58 -6.45
C LEU A 190 12.18 4.02 -5.12
N GLU A 191 11.36 3.32 -4.34
CA GLU A 191 11.77 2.58 -3.13
C GLU A 191 12.80 1.48 -3.40
N LYS A 192 12.93 1.05 -4.66
CA LYS A 192 13.94 0.07 -5.10
C LYS A 192 15.07 0.72 -5.92
N ASP A 193 15.23 2.04 -5.81
CA ASP A 193 16.21 2.82 -6.57
C ASP A 193 16.05 2.69 -8.11
N ILE A 194 14.86 2.32 -8.58
CA ILE A 194 14.54 2.26 -10.01
C ILE A 194 13.95 3.60 -10.42
N ARG A 195 14.50 4.21 -11.47
CA ARG A 195 14.08 5.52 -11.98
C ARG A 195 13.18 5.36 -13.22
N PRO A 196 11.84 5.42 -13.09
CA PRO A 196 10.95 5.31 -14.23
C PRO A 196 10.93 6.58 -15.07
N VAL A 197 10.93 6.41 -16.40
CA VAL A 197 10.70 7.47 -17.38
C VAL A 197 9.55 7.04 -18.27
N TYR A 198 8.45 7.79 -18.24
CA TYR A 198 7.25 7.44 -19.02
C TYR A 198 7.33 7.98 -20.44
N VAL A 199 7.13 7.13 -21.43
CA VAL A 199 7.11 7.51 -22.85
C VAL A 199 5.67 7.61 -23.30
N PHE A 200 5.25 8.82 -23.65
CA PHE A 200 3.94 9.10 -24.22
C PHE A 200 4.07 9.12 -25.75
N ASP A 201 3.39 8.18 -26.39
CA ASP A 201 3.26 8.14 -27.84
C ASP A 201 2.45 9.33 -28.34
N GLY A 202 2.87 9.90 -29.47
CA GLY A 202 2.17 10.95 -30.20
C GLY A 202 1.02 10.40 -31.06
N ALA A 203 0.71 11.13 -32.14
CA ALA A 203 -0.38 10.76 -33.04
C ALA A 203 -0.25 9.32 -33.58
N ILE A 204 -1.39 8.63 -33.68
CA ILE A 204 -1.45 7.28 -34.24
C ILE A 204 -1.16 7.38 -35.75
N PRO A 205 -0.17 6.65 -36.30
CA PRO A 205 0.09 6.65 -37.73
C PRO A 205 -1.14 6.18 -38.53
N ASP A 206 -1.37 6.78 -39.71
CA ASP A 206 -2.55 6.49 -40.54
C ASP A 206 -2.74 5.01 -40.87
N LEU A 207 -1.63 4.28 -41.02
CA LEU A 207 -1.60 2.85 -41.28
C LEU A 207 -2.25 2.01 -40.15
N LYS A 208 -2.37 2.55 -38.93
CA LYS A 208 -2.98 1.90 -37.75
C LYS A 208 -4.43 2.31 -37.48
N GLN A 209 -5.05 3.13 -38.35
CA GLN A 209 -6.44 3.57 -38.15
C GLN A 209 -7.45 2.42 -38.17
N LYS A 210 -7.25 1.42 -39.05
CA LYS A 210 -8.13 0.23 -39.13
C LYS A 210 -8.11 -0.56 -37.83
N GLU A 211 -6.92 -0.82 -37.29
CA GLU A 211 -6.77 -1.55 -36.03
C GLU A 211 -7.36 -0.79 -34.84
N THR A 212 -7.19 0.54 -34.82
CA THR A 212 -7.78 1.41 -33.81
C THR A 212 -9.31 1.37 -33.83
N THR A 213 -9.89 1.34 -35.03
CA THR A 213 -11.36 1.25 -35.22
C THR A 213 -11.89 -0.09 -34.70
N GLU A 214 -11.22 -1.20 -35.03
CA GLU A 214 -11.58 -2.53 -34.52
C GLU A 214 -11.46 -2.60 -32.99
N ARG A 215 -10.39 -2.04 -32.42
CA ARG A 215 -10.21 -1.95 -30.95
C ARG A 215 -11.34 -1.15 -30.30
N ARG A 216 -11.77 -0.03 -30.91
CA ARG A 216 -12.88 0.77 -30.42
C ARG A 216 -14.19 -0.02 -30.45
N LYS A 217 -14.48 -0.71 -31.56
CA LYS A 217 -15.68 -1.54 -31.70
C LYS A 217 -15.76 -2.63 -30.64
N LYS A 218 -14.67 -3.36 -30.41
CA LYS A 218 -14.58 -4.38 -29.35
C LYS A 218 -14.85 -3.80 -27.95
N ARG A 219 -14.37 -2.60 -27.65
CA ARG A 219 -14.64 -1.93 -26.36
C ARG A 219 -16.11 -1.55 -26.20
N GLU A 220 -16.73 -1.03 -27.26
CA GLU A 220 -18.14 -0.66 -27.25
C GLU A 220 -19.05 -1.90 -27.10
N GLU A 221 -18.70 -3.00 -27.76
CA GLU A 221 -19.37 -4.30 -27.59
C GLU A 221 -19.21 -4.83 -26.17
N ALA A 222 -18.00 -4.82 -25.62
CA ALA A 222 -17.73 -5.24 -24.25
C ALA A 222 -18.48 -4.39 -23.21
N LYS A 223 -18.64 -3.08 -23.46
CA LYS A 223 -19.41 -2.19 -22.58
C LYS A 223 -20.89 -2.59 -22.54
N LYS A 224 -21.51 -2.82 -23.70
CA LYS A 224 -22.92 -3.26 -23.79
C LYS A 224 -23.14 -4.60 -23.11
N GLU A 225 -22.21 -5.53 -23.31
CA GLU A 225 -22.27 -6.86 -22.69
C GLU A 225 -22.08 -6.77 -21.17
N TRP A 226 -21.19 -5.91 -20.68
CA TRP A 226 -21.03 -5.64 -19.27
C TRP A 226 -22.30 -5.09 -18.62
N GLU A 227 -22.94 -4.10 -19.22
CA GLU A 227 -24.20 -3.52 -18.73
C GLU A 227 -25.29 -4.60 -18.62
N LYS A 228 -25.43 -5.44 -19.65
CA LYS A 228 -26.37 -6.57 -19.64
C LYS A 228 -26.06 -7.60 -18.55
N LEU A 229 -24.80 -8.02 -18.41
CA LEU A 229 -24.40 -9.00 -17.40
C LEU A 229 -24.56 -8.47 -15.97
N LYS A 230 -24.39 -7.15 -15.80
CA LYS A 230 -24.64 -6.45 -14.52
C LYS A 230 -26.12 -6.50 -14.17
N GLU A 231 -27.01 -6.25 -15.12
CA GLU A 231 -28.47 -6.38 -14.93
C GLU A 231 -28.89 -7.82 -14.63
N GLU A 232 -28.25 -8.81 -15.26
CA GLU A 232 -28.48 -10.24 -15.02
C GLU A 232 -27.88 -10.78 -13.71
N GLY A 233 -27.13 -9.97 -12.95
CA GLY A 233 -26.50 -10.38 -11.69
C GLY A 233 -25.31 -11.33 -11.82
N LYS A 234 -24.75 -11.50 -13.03
CA LYS A 234 -23.59 -12.37 -13.28
C LYS A 234 -22.27 -11.65 -13.02
N ILE A 235 -21.95 -11.47 -11.73
CA ILE A 235 -20.84 -10.62 -11.26
C ILE A 235 -19.48 -11.00 -11.87
N SER A 236 -19.15 -12.29 -11.93
CA SER A 236 -17.83 -12.76 -12.43
C SER A 236 -17.63 -12.48 -13.93
N GLU A 237 -18.64 -12.79 -14.75
CA GLU A 237 -18.59 -12.55 -16.20
C GLU A 237 -18.63 -11.04 -16.52
N ALA A 238 -19.44 -10.29 -15.76
CA ALA A 238 -19.50 -8.84 -15.86
C ALA A 238 -18.13 -8.20 -15.59
N TYR A 239 -17.38 -8.67 -14.59
CA TYR A 239 -16.07 -8.14 -14.26
C TYR A 239 -15.08 -8.24 -15.44
N SER A 240 -15.02 -9.38 -16.12
CA SER A 240 -14.16 -9.58 -17.29
C SER A 240 -14.48 -8.59 -18.42
N LYS A 241 -15.78 -8.35 -18.69
CA LYS A 241 -16.24 -7.39 -19.70
C LYS A 241 -16.03 -5.94 -19.28
N ALA A 242 -16.12 -5.64 -17.98
CA ALA A 242 -15.81 -4.34 -17.42
C ALA A 242 -14.35 -3.96 -17.71
N THR A 243 -13.40 -4.87 -17.48
CA THR A 243 -11.98 -4.69 -17.76
C THR A 243 -11.72 -4.36 -19.24
N GLN A 244 -12.39 -5.05 -20.15
CA GLN A 244 -12.25 -4.87 -21.61
C GLN A 244 -12.85 -3.56 -22.15
N SER A 245 -13.81 -2.96 -21.44
CA SER A 245 -14.46 -1.71 -21.86
C SER A 245 -13.71 -0.43 -21.48
N SER A 246 -12.57 -0.55 -20.77
CA SER A 246 -11.74 0.59 -20.35
C SER A 246 -11.42 1.55 -21.50
N LYS A 247 -11.64 2.85 -21.29
CA LYS A 247 -11.30 3.91 -22.24
C LYS A 247 -10.41 4.93 -21.55
N LEU A 248 -9.28 5.21 -22.17
CA LEU A 248 -8.42 6.34 -21.82
C LEU A 248 -8.91 7.58 -22.58
N THR A 249 -9.10 8.70 -21.89
CA THR A 249 -9.46 10.00 -22.49
C THR A 249 -8.24 10.91 -22.59
N GLY A 250 -8.35 11.98 -23.38
CA GLY A 250 -7.29 12.98 -23.50
C GLY A 250 -6.99 13.67 -22.16
N ASP A 251 -8.03 14.02 -21.41
CA ASP A 251 -7.89 14.68 -20.11
C ASP A 251 -7.09 13.83 -19.12
N MET A 252 -7.37 12.51 -19.07
CA MET A 252 -6.61 11.58 -18.23
C MET A 252 -5.12 11.49 -18.61
N ILE A 253 -4.79 11.66 -19.89
CA ILE A 253 -3.40 11.68 -20.37
C ILE A 253 -2.71 12.96 -19.91
N GLU A 254 -3.37 14.10 -20.04
CA GLU A 254 -2.81 15.39 -19.62
C GLU A 254 -2.66 15.47 -18.09
N GLU A 255 -3.62 14.95 -17.34
CA GLU A 255 -3.49 14.76 -15.89
C GLU A 255 -2.31 13.85 -15.53
N SER A 256 -2.15 12.73 -16.24
CA SER A 256 -1.03 11.80 -16.03
C SER A 256 0.33 12.46 -16.25
N LYS A 257 0.45 13.31 -17.29
CA LYS A 257 1.67 14.08 -17.55
C LYS A 257 1.91 15.14 -16.46
N SER A 258 0.85 15.77 -15.98
CA SER A 258 0.90 16.81 -14.96
C SER A 258 1.16 16.28 -13.54
N PHE A 259 0.95 14.98 -13.32
CA PHE A 259 1.11 14.29 -12.03
C PHE A 259 2.56 14.20 -11.51
N GLY A 260 3.53 14.85 -12.18
CA GLY A 260 4.92 14.95 -11.72
C GLY A 260 5.82 13.79 -12.12
N CYS A 261 5.41 12.97 -13.10
CA CYS A 261 6.27 11.93 -13.66
C CYS A 261 7.33 12.56 -14.58
N VAL A 262 8.56 12.05 -14.57
CA VAL A 262 9.51 12.34 -15.65
C VAL A 262 8.99 11.63 -16.90
N TYR A 263 8.72 12.40 -17.95
CA TYR A 263 8.18 11.84 -19.18
C TYR A 263 8.85 12.40 -20.43
N ILE A 264 8.79 11.59 -21.48
CA ILE A 264 9.17 11.97 -22.84
C ILE A 264 7.89 11.93 -23.67
N SER A 265 7.53 13.06 -24.27
CA SER A 265 6.44 13.11 -25.25
C SER A 265 7.05 13.10 -26.65
N THR A 266 6.60 12.18 -27.49
CA THR A 266 6.94 12.23 -28.90
C THR A 266 6.02 13.23 -29.59
N THR A 267 6.52 14.44 -29.85
CA THR A 267 5.78 15.45 -30.62
C THR A 267 5.58 14.95 -32.06
N GLU A 268 4.41 15.27 -32.62
CA GLU A 268 4.05 15.02 -34.02
C GLU A 268 5.17 15.50 -34.96
N ARG A 269 5.54 14.64 -35.92
CA ARG A 269 6.20 15.05 -37.16
C ARG A 269 5.15 15.19 -38.24
#